data_AF-A0A164Q6I4-F1
#
_entry.id   AF-A0A164Q6I4-F1
#
_cell.length_a   1.000
_cell.length_b   1.000
_cell.length_c   1.000
_cell.angle_alpha   90.00
_cell.angle_beta   90.00
_cell.angle_gamma   90.00
#
_symmetry.space_group_name_H-M   'P 1'
#
loop_
_entity.id
_entity.type
_entity.pdbx_description
1 polymer ?
#
loop_
_entity_poly.entity_id
_entity_poly.type
_entity_poly.pdbx_seq_one_letter_code
_entity_poly.pdbx_strand_id
1 'polypeptide(L)'
;MVVQVFLNEYDFIVIGAGSAGAVVASRLSEISDWKVLLLEAGGEEPMAADVPGTAAVLQRSKVDWNFRTEPQSDACLAFRDKRCNWPRGKVIGGSSVLNYMMYVRGNKRDYDEWAALGNDGWSYDDVLPYFIKSEDNRNPYLAANKQYHGTGGYLTVQEPPFKTPLVTAFVEGGVEMGFDNVDFNAAQQIAGTCKMGPSTDGAAVVDPQLKVYGIKGLRVADCSIMPNVISGNTNVPAIMIGEKVSDMIKESWMRI
;
A
#
# COMPACT_ATOMS: atom_id res chain seq x y z
N MET A 1 17.20 21.46 -28.99
CA MET A 1 16.35 22.32 -28.14
C MET A 1 14.96 22.29 -28.71
N VAL A 2 14.01 21.64 -28.03
CA VAL A 2 12.58 21.86 -28.34
C VAL A 2 12.26 23.23 -27.78
N VAL A 3 11.86 24.17 -28.63
CA VAL A 3 11.35 25.46 -28.16
C VAL A 3 10.02 25.16 -27.48
N GLN A 4 9.99 25.22 -26.16
CA GLN A 4 8.76 25.05 -25.40
C GLN A 4 7.96 26.33 -25.57
N VAL A 5 7.06 26.34 -26.56
CA VAL A 5 6.16 27.48 -26.78
C VAL A 5 5.06 27.38 -25.74
N PHE A 6 5.21 28.12 -24.66
CA PHE A 6 4.12 28.31 -23.70
C PHE A 6 3.01 29.12 -24.39
N LEU A 7 1.76 28.71 -24.16
CA LEU A 7 0.60 29.51 -24.53
C LEU A 7 0.45 30.64 -23.51
N ASN A 8 -0.22 31.72 -23.91
CA ASN A 8 -0.52 32.82 -22.98
C ASN A 8 -1.57 32.43 -21.92
N GLU A 9 -2.37 31.40 -22.18
CA GLU A 9 -3.45 30.92 -21.31
C GLU A 9 -3.68 29.41 -21.50
N TYR A 10 -4.17 28.77 -20.44
CA TYR A 10 -4.56 27.35 -20.39
C TYR A 10 -5.88 27.23 -19.64
N ASP A 11 -6.73 26.28 -20.03
CA ASP A 11 -7.97 25.99 -19.30
C ASP A 11 -7.66 25.31 -17.96
N PHE A 12 -6.64 24.45 -17.94
CA PHE A 12 -6.19 23.75 -16.75
C PHE A 12 -4.67 23.72 -16.65
N ILE A 13 -4.16 23.93 -15.43
CA ILE A 13 -2.75 23.76 -15.08
C ILE A 13 -2.67 22.68 -14.00
N VAL A 14 -1.99 21.58 -14.30
CA VAL A 14 -1.71 20.48 -13.38
C VAL A 14 -0.29 20.61 -12.88
N ILE A 15 -0.12 20.72 -11.56
CA ILE A 15 1.19 20.88 -10.93
C ILE A 15 1.64 19.54 -10.34
N GLY A 16 2.66 18.96 -10.94
CA GLY A 16 3.24 17.66 -10.62
C GLY A 16 2.76 16.57 -11.58
N ALA A 17 3.68 15.96 -12.34
CA ALA A 17 3.42 14.80 -13.19
C ALA A 17 3.55 13.48 -12.43
N GLY A 18 3.14 13.45 -11.17
CA GLY A 18 3.08 12.23 -10.36
C GLY A 18 1.91 11.33 -10.72
N SER A 19 1.71 10.27 -9.95
CA SER A 19 0.70 9.23 -10.23
C SER A 19 -0.71 9.77 -10.46
N ALA A 20 -1.15 10.77 -9.68
CA ALA A 20 -2.46 11.41 -9.89
C ALA A 20 -2.42 12.48 -10.99
N GLY A 21 -1.42 13.36 -10.97
CA GLY A 21 -1.35 14.49 -11.91
C GLY A 21 -1.20 14.06 -13.36
N ALA A 22 -0.46 12.98 -13.63
CA ALA A 22 -0.38 12.39 -14.97
C ALA A 22 -1.76 11.89 -15.45
N VAL A 23 -2.55 11.25 -14.58
CA VAL A 23 -3.91 10.80 -14.91
C VAL A 23 -4.82 12.00 -15.17
N VAL A 24 -4.80 13.02 -14.31
CA VAL A 24 -5.63 14.22 -14.49
C VAL A 24 -5.31 14.90 -15.82
N ALA A 25 -4.04 15.15 -16.11
CA ALA A 25 -3.63 15.78 -17.36
C ALA A 25 -4.06 14.96 -18.58
N SER A 26 -3.86 13.64 -18.54
CA SER A 26 -4.29 12.71 -19.59
C SER A 26 -5.79 12.77 -19.82
N ARG A 27 -6.61 12.65 -18.76
CA ARG A 27 -8.08 12.64 -18.88
C ARG A 27 -8.67 13.98 -19.31
N LEU A 28 -8.14 15.10 -18.82
CA LEU A 28 -8.59 16.42 -19.27
C LEU A 28 -8.25 16.65 -20.75
N SER A 29 -7.09 16.16 -21.21
CA SER A 29 -6.67 16.29 -22.61
C SER A 29 -7.46 15.42 -23.60
N GLU A 30 -8.35 14.54 -23.12
CA GLU A 30 -9.29 13.81 -24.00
C GLU A 30 -10.28 14.76 -24.71
N ILE A 31 -10.51 15.97 -24.16
CA ILE A 31 -11.28 17.02 -24.80
C ILE A 31 -10.33 17.90 -25.62
N SER A 32 -10.38 17.78 -26.95
CA SER A 32 -9.45 18.44 -27.88
C SER A 32 -9.43 19.97 -27.78
N ASP A 33 -10.53 20.57 -27.31
CA ASP A 33 -10.67 22.02 -27.20
C ASP A 33 -10.02 22.57 -25.91
N TRP A 34 -9.72 21.71 -24.93
CA TRP A 34 -9.10 22.13 -23.67
C TRP A 34 -7.57 22.16 -23.76
N LYS A 35 -6.99 23.31 -23.42
CA LYS A 35 -5.55 23.53 -23.29
C LYS A 35 -5.11 23.12 -21.89
N VAL A 36 -4.39 22.02 -21.78
CA VAL A 36 -3.88 21.49 -20.50
C VAL A 36 -2.37 21.67 -20.40
N LEU A 37 -1.90 22.35 -19.36
CA LEU A 37 -0.47 22.45 -19.02
C LEU A 37 -0.15 21.50 -17.87
N LEU A 38 0.80 20.60 -18.07
CA LEU A 38 1.36 19.76 -17.00
C LEU A 38 2.78 20.24 -16.65
N LEU A 39 3.01 20.56 -15.38
CA LEU A 39 4.30 21.03 -14.87
C LEU A 39 4.95 19.96 -13.99
N GLU A 40 6.19 19.59 -14.28
CA GLU A 40 6.99 18.67 -13.47
C GLU A 40 8.37 19.26 -13.20
N ALA A 41 8.85 19.13 -11.96
CA ALA A 41 10.15 19.64 -11.54
C ALA A 41 11.29 18.64 -11.80
N GLY A 42 10.94 17.36 -11.95
CA GLY A 42 11.81 16.28 -12.36
C GLY A 42 12.09 16.22 -13.86
N GLY A 43 12.99 15.31 -14.21
CA GLY A 43 13.30 15.00 -15.60
C GLY A 43 12.49 13.83 -16.14
N GLU A 44 12.92 13.33 -17.29
CA GLU A 44 12.42 12.09 -17.90
C GLU A 44 12.75 10.85 -17.06
N GLU A 45 11.94 9.82 -17.25
CA GLU A 45 12.15 8.52 -16.62
C GLU A 45 13.48 7.89 -17.06
N PRO A 46 14.34 7.42 -16.13
CA PRO A 46 15.57 6.74 -16.49
C PRO A 46 15.27 5.28 -16.89
N MET A 47 16.00 4.74 -17.87
CA MET A 47 15.87 3.33 -18.29
C MET A 47 16.00 2.32 -17.13
N ALA A 48 16.68 2.68 -16.04
CA ALA A 48 16.78 1.81 -14.88
C ALA A 48 15.42 1.55 -14.20
N ALA A 49 14.47 2.48 -14.32
CA ALA A 49 13.11 2.36 -13.76
C ALA A 49 12.27 1.27 -14.42
N ASP A 50 12.59 0.90 -15.67
CA ASP A 50 11.94 -0.21 -16.37
C ASP A 50 12.26 -1.58 -15.72
N VAL A 51 13.25 -1.64 -14.82
CA VAL A 51 13.66 -2.86 -14.13
C VAL A 51 13.21 -2.79 -12.66
N PRO A 52 12.12 -3.47 -12.26
CA PRO A 52 11.55 -3.34 -10.91
C PRO A 52 12.53 -3.58 -9.75
N GLY A 53 13.54 -4.43 -9.94
CA GLY A 53 14.58 -4.72 -8.96
C GLY A 53 15.49 -3.53 -8.60
N THR A 54 15.45 -2.43 -9.38
CA THR A 54 16.28 -1.25 -9.15
C THR A 54 15.62 -0.20 -8.24
N ALA A 55 14.36 -0.40 -7.81
CA ALA A 55 13.60 0.57 -7.01
C ALA A 55 14.39 1.10 -5.79
N ALA A 56 15.11 0.22 -5.08
CA ALA A 56 15.93 0.60 -3.93
C ALA A 56 17.15 1.48 -4.28
N VAL A 57 17.66 1.39 -5.51
CA VAL A 57 18.78 2.19 -6.04
C VAL A 57 18.29 3.52 -6.60
N LEU A 58 17.08 3.56 -7.16
CA LEU A 58 16.44 4.79 -7.63
C LEU A 58 16.14 5.73 -6.46
N GLN A 59 15.70 5.16 -5.33
CA GLN A 59 15.68 5.87 -4.06
C GLN A 59 17.12 6.28 -3.70
N ARG A 60 17.33 7.56 -3.39
CA ARG A 60 18.65 8.20 -3.20
C ARG A 60 19.42 8.59 -4.45
N SER A 61 18.82 8.49 -5.62
CA SER A 61 19.40 9.00 -6.87
C SER A 61 18.91 10.43 -7.18
N LYS A 62 19.20 10.91 -8.39
CA LYS A 62 18.73 12.23 -8.88
C LYS A 62 17.23 12.27 -9.16
N VAL A 63 16.58 11.13 -9.34
CA VAL A 63 15.12 11.03 -9.54
C VAL A 63 14.35 10.92 -8.22
N ASP A 64 15.05 11.03 -7.09
CA ASP A 64 14.47 11.14 -5.76
C ASP A 64 14.69 12.58 -5.25
N TRP A 65 13.65 13.18 -4.67
CA TRP A 65 13.75 14.44 -3.93
C TRP A 65 14.69 14.34 -2.73
N ASN A 66 14.97 13.13 -2.24
CA ASN A 66 15.90 12.87 -1.14
C ASN A 66 15.48 13.56 0.16
N PHE A 67 14.17 13.65 0.41
CA PHE A 67 13.69 14.19 1.68
C PHE A 67 14.12 13.30 2.84
N ARG A 68 14.33 13.95 3.98
CA ARG A 68 14.54 13.28 5.26
C ARG A 68 13.58 13.89 6.27
N THR A 69 13.05 13.06 7.15
CA THR A 69 12.25 13.54 8.29
C THR A 69 13.09 14.48 9.15
N GLU A 70 12.50 15.36 9.96
CA GLU A 70 13.24 15.99 11.06
C GLU A 70 13.77 14.91 12.03
N PRO A 71 14.82 15.20 12.85
CA PRO A 71 15.30 14.27 13.87
C PRO A 71 14.16 13.76 14.75
N GLN A 72 14.08 12.45 14.94
CA GLN A 72 13.01 11.80 15.70
C GLN A 72 13.51 11.38 17.08
N SER A 73 12.71 11.64 18.13
CA SER A 73 12.99 11.17 19.49
C SER A 73 12.78 9.67 19.67
N ASP A 74 11.79 9.12 18.94
CA ASP A 74 11.25 7.77 19.19
C ASP A 74 11.25 6.86 17.95
N ALA A 75 11.75 7.36 16.82
CA ALA A 75 11.83 6.63 15.55
C ALA A 75 13.20 6.86 14.89
N CYS A 76 13.53 6.06 13.87
CA CYS A 76 14.74 6.25 13.07
C CYS A 76 16.06 6.29 13.89
N LEU A 77 16.09 5.76 15.12
CA LEU A 77 17.19 5.97 16.07
C LEU A 77 18.52 5.37 15.60
N ALA A 78 18.46 4.32 14.77
CA ALA A 78 19.62 3.70 14.15
C ALA A 78 20.06 4.38 12.83
N PHE A 79 19.34 5.40 12.37
CA PHE A 79 19.69 6.18 11.19
C PHE A 79 20.58 7.36 11.58
N ARG A 80 21.42 7.82 10.63
CA ARG A 80 22.25 9.01 10.83
C ARG A 80 21.37 10.20 11.22
N ASP A 81 21.79 10.90 12.26
CA ASP A 81 21.10 12.07 12.82
C ASP A 81 19.66 11.79 13.31
N LYS A 82 19.28 10.51 13.50
CA LYS A 82 17.92 10.09 13.86
C LYS A 82 16.86 10.49 12.82
N ARG A 83 17.23 10.52 11.53
CA ARG A 83 16.35 10.93 10.43
C ARG A 83 16.06 9.78 9.48
N CYS A 84 14.80 9.50 9.20
CA CYS A 84 14.42 8.52 8.20
C CYS A 84 14.59 9.09 6.79
N ASN A 85 15.01 8.23 5.86
CA ASN A 85 14.93 8.55 4.44
C ASN A 85 13.46 8.54 4.00
N TRP A 86 13.02 9.57 3.30
CA TRP A 86 11.63 9.72 2.88
C TRP A 86 11.54 9.92 1.37
N PRO A 87 11.71 8.84 0.58
CA PRO A 87 11.84 8.93 -0.86
C PRO A 87 10.57 9.47 -1.52
N ARG A 88 10.76 10.41 -2.45
CA ARG A 88 9.68 11.01 -3.27
C ARG A 88 10.18 11.22 -4.68
N GLY A 89 9.38 10.84 -5.67
CA GLY A 89 9.79 10.92 -7.06
C GLY A 89 9.92 12.34 -7.55
N LYS A 90 11.07 12.63 -8.15
CA LYS A 90 11.40 13.87 -8.85
C LYS A 90 11.66 13.53 -10.32
N VAL A 91 10.62 13.08 -11.00
CA VAL A 91 10.64 12.54 -12.35
C VAL A 91 9.21 12.52 -12.90
N ILE A 92 9.01 12.56 -14.21
CA ILE A 92 7.70 12.31 -14.82
C ILE A 92 7.22 10.90 -14.39
N GLY A 93 5.97 10.78 -13.96
CA GLY A 93 5.42 9.62 -13.24
C GLY A 93 5.54 9.74 -11.72
N GLY A 94 6.47 10.54 -11.22
CA GLY A 94 6.66 10.83 -9.80
C GLY A 94 7.02 9.59 -9.01
N SER A 95 6.34 9.37 -7.88
CA SER A 95 6.70 8.26 -6.99
C SER A 95 6.33 6.87 -7.51
N SER A 96 5.54 6.75 -8.60
CA SER A 96 5.31 5.44 -9.22
C SER A 96 6.56 4.87 -9.89
N VAL A 97 7.51 5.73 -10.31
CA VAL A 97 8.76 5.33 -10.99
C VAL A 97 9.76 4.65 -10.05
N LEU A 98 9.69 4.93 -8.75
CA LEU A 98 10.61 4.38 -7.73
C LEU A 98 9.92 3.51 -6.69
N ASN A 99 8.69 3.05 -6.98
CA ASN A 99 7.94 2.16 -6.11
C ASN A 99 8.31 0.68 -6.40
N TYR A 100 7.62 -0.24 -5.74
CA TYR A 100 7.89 -1.69 -5.83
C TYR A 100 6.84 -2.45 -6.64
N MET A 101 6.12 -1.78 -7.55
CA MET A 101 5.17 -2.38 -8.50
C MET A 101 3.99 -3.15 -7.87
N MET A 102 3.70 -2.93 -6.59
CA MET A 102 2.56 -3.56 -5.91
C MET A 102 1.25 -2.88 -6.35
N TYR A 103 0.34 -3.66 -6.93
CA TYR A 103 -1.02 -3.22 -7.23
C TYR A 103 -2.01 -3.81 -6.23
N VAL A 104 -2.30 -3.04 -5.18
CA VAL A 104 -3.23 -3.39 -4.12
C VAL A 104 -4.12 -2.16 -3.90
N ARG A 105 -5.44 -2.36 -3.94
CA ARG A 105 -6.43 -1.33 -3.62
C ARG A 105 -6.50 -1.11 -2.09
N GLY A 106 -7.38 -0.22 -1.66
CA GLY A 106 -7.74 -0.11 -0.24
C GLY A 106 -8.84 -1.10 0.13
N ASN A 107 -9.15 -1.22 1.42
CA ASN A 107 -10.33 -1.94 1.89
C ASN A 107 -11.59 -1.10 1.60
N LYS A 108 -12.72 -1.74 1.27
CA LYS A 108 -14.01 -1.08 1.03
C LYS A 108 -14.39 -0.16 2.20
N ARG A 109 -14.11 -0.61 3.43
CA ARG A 109 -14.33 0.16 4.64
C ARG A 109 -13.62 1.51 4.63
N ASP A 110 -12.42 1.60 4.07
CA ASP A 110 -11.66 2.87 4.04
C ASP A 110 -12.42 3.95 3.24
N TYR A 111 -12.97 3.58 2.08
CA TYR A 111 -13.73 4.48 1.21
C TYR A 111 -15.13 4.77 1.76
N ASP A 112 -15.80 3.75 2.31
CA ASP A 112 -17.10 3.93 2.95
C ASP A 112 -16.98 4.85 4.19
N GLU A 113 -15.87 4.78 4.93
CA GLU A 113 -15.54 5.72 6.01
C GLU A 113 -15.32 7.15 5.47
N TRP A 114 -14.70 7.34 4.30
CA TRP A 114 -14.58 8.66 3.68
C TRP A 114 -15.97 9.25 3.37
N ALA A 115 -16.86 8.47 2.78
CA ALA A 115 -18.23 8.90 2.53
C ALA A 115 -18.97 9.23 3.84
N ALA A 116 -18.82 8.40 4.87
CA ALA A 116 -19.43 8.61 6.18
C ALA A 116 -18.96 9.90 6.88
N LEU A 117 -17.79 10.43 6.54
CA LEU A 117 -17.30 11.74 7.00
C LEU A 117 -17.97 12.94 6.28
N GLY A 118 -18.94 12.70 5.40
CA GLY A 118 -19.65 13.72 4.62
C GLY A 118 -19.07 13.98 3.23
N ASN A 119 -18.21 13.08 2.73
CA ASN A 119 -17.66 13.18 1.37
C ASN A 119 -18.52 12.36 0.40
N ASP A 120 -19.70 12.85 0.09
CA ASP A 120 -20.64 12.18 -0.81
C ASP A 120 -19.99 11.84 -2.16
N GLY A 121 -20.22 10.62 -2.65
CA GLY A 121 -19.62 10.12 -3.91
C GLY A 121 -18.23 9.50 -3.77
N TRP A 122 -17.75 9.27 -2.55
CA TRP A 122 -16.45 8.64 -2.27
C TRP A 122 -16.54 7.27 -1.59
N SER A 123 -17.73 6.65 -1.57
CA SER A 123 -17.86 5.28 -1.07
C SER A 123 -17.12 4.30 -1.99
N TYR A 124 -16.88 3.07 -1.53
CA TYR A 124 -16.20 2.09 -2.38
C TYR A 124 -16.95 1.83 -3.68
N ASP A 125 -18.28 1.83 -3.62
CA ASP A 125 -19.13 1.55 -4.78
C ASP A 125 -19.07 2.70 -5.80
N ASP A 126 -18.88 3.94 -5.34
CA ASP A 126 -18.68 5.11 -6.19
C ASP A 126 -17.31 5.11 -6.89
N VAL A 127 -16.25 4.66 -6.19
CA VAL A 127 -14.88 4.73 -6.71
C VAL A 127 -14.44 3.46 -7.46
N LEU A 128 -15.08 2.30 -7.21
CA LEU A 128 -14.75 1.03 -7.88
C LEU A 128 -14.75 1.14 -9.42
N PRO A 129 -15.71 1.81 -10.08
CA PRO A 129 -15.67 2.02 -11.53
C PRO A 129 -14.39 2.73 -12.02
N TYR A 130 -13.78 3.60 -11.22
CA TYR A 130 -12.55 4.31 -11.59
C TYR A 130 -11.29 3.44 -11.46
N PHE A 131 -11.27 2.52 -10.48
CA PHE A 131 -10.25 1.47 -10.45
C PHE A 131 -10.33 0.59 -11.70
N ILE A 132 -11.53 0.14 -12.05
CA ILE A 132 -11.78 -0.68 -13.25
C ILE A 132 -11.43 0.09 -14.53
N LYS A 133 -11.79 1.38 -14.63
CA LYS A 133 -11.50 2.24 -15.80
C LYS A 133 -10.00 2.36 -16.09
N SER A 134 -9.17 2.37 -15.04
CA SER A 134 -7.73 2.58 -15.19
C SER A 134 -6.98 1.29 -15.48
N GLU A 135 -7.50 0.16 -15.01
CA GLU A 135 -6.85 -1.14 -15.03
C GLU A 135 -6.84 -1.80 -16.42
N ASP A 136 -5.69 -2.38 -16.78
CA ASP A 136 -5.53 -3.35 -17.84
C ASP A 136 -4.94 -4.65 -17.31
N ASN A 137 -5.80 -5.50 -16.74
CA ASN A 137 -5.38 -6.71 -16.06
C ASN A 137 -5.02 -7.81 -17.07
N ARG A 138 -3.77 -8.26 -17.06
CA ARG A 138 -3.25 -9.29 -17.97
C ARG A 138 -3.37 -10.71 -17.42
N ASN A 139 -3.93 -10.90 -16.22
CA ASN A 139 -4.19 -12.21 -15.64
C ASN A 139 -5.60 -12.68 -16.06
N PRO A 140 -5.75 -13.64 -17.00
CA PRO A 140 -7.07 -13.94 -17.57
C PRO A 140 -8.10 -14.41 -16.53
N TYR A 141 -7.65 -15.11 -15.49
CA TYR A 141 -8.52 -15.63 -14.43
C TYR A 141 -9.05 -14.53 -13.50
N LEU A 142 -8.29 -13.47 -13.24
CA LEU A 142 -8.76 -12.28 -12.51
C LEU A 142 -9.61 -11.39 -13.42
N ALA A 143 -9.12 -11.15 -14.65
CA ALA A 143 -9.78 -10.30 -15.64
C ALA A 143 -11.15 -10.85 -16.10
N ALA A 144 -11.44 -12.13 -15.87
CA ALA A 144 -12.75 -12.74 -16.09
C ALA A 144 -13.81 -12.18 -15.13
N ASN A 145 -13.42 -11.73 -13.93
CA ASN A 145 -14.32 -11.13 -12.96
C ASN A 145 -14.52 -9.62 -13.25
N LYS A 146 -15.40 -9.32 -14.21
CA LYS A 146 -15.71 -7.95 -14.64
C LYS A 146 -16.40 -7.08 -13.59
N GLN A 147 -16.85 -7.67 -12.48
CA GLN A 147 -17.36 -6.89 -11.35
C GLN A 147 -16.25 -6.11 -10.67
N TYR A 148 -15.01 -6.63 -10.65
CA TYR A 148 -13.89 -6.02 -9.93
C TYR A 148 -12.72 -5.65 -10.84
N HIS A 149 -12.62 -6.16 -12.07
CA HIS A 149 -11.44 -5.95 -12.92
C HIS A 149 -11.71 -5.37 -14.30
N GLY A 150 -10.81 -4.47 -14.71
CA GLY A 150 -10.75 -3.86 -16.03
C GLY A 150 -9.74 -4.52 -16.97
N THR A 151 -9.98 -4.34 -18.27
CA THR A 151 -9.04 -4.65 -19.36
C THR A 151 -9.10 -3.50 -20.36
N GLY A 152 -7.96 -3.09 -20.93
CA GLY A 152 -7.85 -2.00 -21.90
C GLY A 152 -7.67 -0.59 -21.30
N GLY A 153 -7.55 -0.47 -19.97
CA GLY A 153 -7.11 0.75 -19.32
C GLY A 153 -5.64 1.08 -19.60
N TYR A 154 -5.15 2.23 -19.10
CA TYR A 154 -3.76 2.63 -19.30
C TYR A 154 -2.78 1.99 -18.31
N LEU A 155 -3.27 1.47 -17.18
CA LEU A 155 -2.44 0.88 -16.14
C LEU A 155 -2.39 -0.65 -16.29
N THR A 156 -1.34 -1.15 -16.94
CA THR A 156 -1.11 -2.60 -17.05
C THR A 156 -0.87 -3.21 -15.68
N VAL A 157 -1.65 -4.23 -15.32
CA VAL A 157 -1.52 -4.98 -14.07
C VAL A 157 -1.33 -6.45 -14.41
N GLN A 158 -0.32 -7.10 -13.84
CA GLN A 158 -0.09 -8.52 -14.01
C GLN A 158 0.63 -9.12 -12.81
N GLU A 159 0.45 -10.42 -12.59
CA GLU A 159 1.32 -11.16 -11.67
C GLU A 159 2.76 -11.22 -12.20
N PRO A 160 3.77 -11.34 -11.33
CA PRO A 160 5.14 -11.47 -11.77
C PRO A 160 5.31 -12.75 -12.61
N PRO A 161 5.98 -12.68 -13.77
CA PRO A 161 6.15 -13.85 -14.66
C PRO A 161 7.06 -14.92 -14.04
N PHE A 162 7.87 -14.55 -13.05
CA PHE A 162 8.73 -15.46 -12.30
C PHE A 162 8.29 -15.49 -10.83
N LYS A 163 8.08 -16.70 -10.30
CA LYS A 163 7.78 -16.97 -8.90
C LYS A 163 8.77 -18.00 -8.38
N THR A 164 9.26 -17.83 -7.15
CA THR A 164 10.12 -18.82 -6.50
C THR A 164 9.25 -19.86 -5.79
N PRO A 165 9.77 -21.07 -5.51
CA PRO A 165 9.06 -22.06 -4.69
C PRO A 165 8.69 -21.55 -3.29
N LEU A 166 9.43 -20.55 -2.78
CA LEU A 166 9.13 -19.92 -1.49
C LEU A 166 7.79 -19.19 -1.50
N VAL A 167 7.39 -18.57 -2.61
CA VAL A 167 6.09 -17.90 -2.72
C VAL A 167 4.96 -18.92 -2.60
N THR A 168 5.08 -20.07 -3.27
CA THR A 168 4.10 -21.15 -3.18
C THR A 168 4.01 -21.69 -1.77
N ALA A 169 5.15 -22.02 -1.16
CA ALA A 169 5.20 -22.54 0.21
C ALA A 169 4.62 -21.55 1.24
N PHE A 170 4.82 -20.24 1.03
CA PHE A 170 4.26 -19.22 1.91
C PHE A 170 2.72 -19.16 1.81
N VAL A 171 2.17 -19.22 0.60
CA VAL A 171 0.71 -19.23 0.38
C VAL A 171 0.09 -20.52 0.91
N GLU A 172 0.72 -21.68 0.67
CA GLU A 172 0.28 -22.98 1.19
C GLU A 172 0.26 -23.01 2.72
N GLY A 173 1.30 -22.47 3.37
CA GLY A 173 1.32 -22.33 4.82
C GLY A 173 0.17 -21.46 5.35
N GLY A 174 -0.23 -20.41 4.62
CA GLY A 174 -1.43 -19.63 4.92
C GLY A 174 -2.70 -20.47 4.88
N VAL A 175 -2.85 -21.29 3.84
CA VAL A 175 -3.99 -22.21 3.69
C VAL A 175 -4.04 -23.26 4.79
N GLU A 176 -2.89 -23.83 5.18
CA GLU A 176 -2.79 -24.78 6.30
C GLU A 176 -3.18 -24.14 7.64
N MET A 177 -2.92 -22.85 7.81
CA MET A 177 -3.37 -22.07 8.97
C MET A 177 -4.84 -21.68 8.91
N GLY A 178 -5.56 -22.03 7.83
CA GLY A 178 -6.98 -21.76 7.66
C GLY A 178 -7.30 -20.42 6.96
N PHE A 179 -6.32 -19.76 6.34
CA PHE A 179 -6.56 -18.58 5.51
C PHE A 179 -6.91 -18.98 4.08
N ASP A 180 -7.95 -18.37 3.51
CA ASP A 180 -8.25 -18.56 2.09
C ASP A 180 -7.24 -17.80 1.21
N ASN A 181 -6.81 -18.44 0.12
CA ASN A 181 -6.07 -17.76 -0.94
C ASN A 181 -7.06 -17.07 -1.87
N VAL A 182 -7.12 -15.73 -1.81
CA VAL A 182 -8.15 -14.96 -2.52
C VAL A 182 -7.55 -13.82 -3.32
N ASP A 183 -8.38 -13.29 -4.21
CA ASP A 183 -8.14 -12.00 -4.84
C ASP A 183 -8.47 -10.85 -3.89
N PHE A 184 -7.43 -10.30 -3.29
CA PHE A 184 -7.52 -9.19 -2.33
C PHE A 184 -7.96 -7.85 -2.96
N ASN A 185 -8.07 -7.76 -4.29
CA ASN A 185 -8.62 -6.59 -4.97
C ASN A 185 -10.12 -6.73 -5.33
N ALA A 186 -10.73 -7.86 -5.00
CA ALA A 186 -12.13 -8.17 -5.26
C ALA A 186 -12.99 -8.18 -3.98
N ALA A 187 -13.99 -9.06 -3.90
CA ALA A 187 -14.99 -9.09 -2.83
C ALA A 187 -14.41 -9.37 -1.44
N GLN A 188 -13.31 -10.14 -1.35
CA GLN A 188 -12.67 -10.49 -0.09
C GLN A 188 -11.33 -9.77 0.03
N GLN A 189 -11.33 -8.68 0.80
CA GLN A 189 -10.14 -7.89 1.06
C GLN A 189 -9.50 -8.35 2.36
N ILE A 190 -8.65 -9.37 2.26
CA ILE A 190 -7.99 -9.93 3.43
C ILE A 190 -6.80 -9.05 3.80
N ALA A 191 -6.84 -8.50 5.00
CA ALA A 191 -5.67 -8.02 5.72
C ALA A 191 -5.57 -8.86 6.99
N GLY A 192 -4.51 -9.65 7.12
CA GLY A 192 -4.31 -10.49 8.29
C GLY A 192 -3.90 -9.65 9.49
N THR A 193 -4.69 -9.70 10.56
CA THR A 193 -4.32 -9.19 11.87
C THR A 193 -4.77 -10.20 12.93
N CYS A 194 -4.07 -10.28 14.05
CA CYS A 194 -4.36 -11.16 15.16
C CYS A 194 -4.96 -10.37 16.32
N LYS A 195 -5.89 -9.46 16.00
CA LYS A 195 -6.45 -8.45 16.90
C LYS A 195 -6.74 -9.01 18.30
N MET A 196 -6.15 -8.38 19.31
CA MET A 196 -6.50 -8.63 20.71
C MET A 196 -7.87 -8.02 21.02
N GLY A 197 -8.72 -8.75 21.74
CA GLY A 197 -10.05 -8.27 22.16
C GLY A 197 -10.76 -9.21 23.13
N PRO A 198 -11.87 -8.74 23.74
CA PRO A 198 -12.68 -9.59 24.63
C PRO A 198 -13.36 -10.70 23.82
N SER A 199 -13.76 -11.80 24.48
CA SER A 199 -14.41 -12.94 23.82
C SER A 199 -15.79 -12.61 23.20
N THR A 200 -16.34 -11.44 23.52
CA THR A 200 -17.57 -10.90 22.93
C THR A 200 -17.32 -10.12 21.64
N ASP A 201 -16.07 -9.79 21.31
CA ASP A 201 -15.70 -9.16 20.04
C ASP A 201 -15.49 -10.26 18.98
N GLY A 202 -16.44 -10.37 18.04
CA GLY A 202 -16.38 -11.38 16.97
C GLY A 202 -15.19 -11.22 16.02
N ALA A 203 -14.46 -10.10 16.07
CA ALA A 203 -13.24 -9.88 15.30
C ALA A 203 -11.95 -10.14 16.11
N ALA A 204 -12.06 -10.54 17.39
CA ALA A 204 -10.89 -10.82 18.22
C ALA A 204 -10.31 -12.22 17.93
N VAL A 205 -9.00 -12.27 17.71
CA VAL A 205 -8.25 -13.51 17.46
C VAL A 205 -7.54 -13.98 18.73
N VAL A 206 -7.01 -13.03 19.51
CA VAL A 206 -6.33 -13.34 20.78
C VAL A 206 -6.99 -12.67 21.98
N ASP A 207 -6.90 -13.34 23.14
CA ASP A 207 -7.33 -12.80 24.43
C ASP A 207 -6.28 -11.81 24.99
N PRO A 208 -6.55 -11.13 26.13
CA PRO A 208 -5.57 -10.24 26.77
C PRO A 208 -4.27 -10.91 27.26
N GLN A 209 -4.22 -12.24 27.29
CA GLN A 209 -3.01 -13.04 27.56
C GLN A 209 -2.33 -13.53 26.27
N LEU A 210 -2.76 -12.98 25.14
CA LEU A 210 -2.32 -13.27 23.78
C LEU A 210 -2.55 -14.72 23.35
N LYS A 211 -3.45 -15.44 24.01
CA LYS A 211 -3.84 -16.80 23.63
C LYS A 211 -4.84 -16.74 22.49
N VAL A 212 -4.63 -17.58 21.49
CA VAL A 212 -5.56 -17.69 20.36
C VAL A 212 -6.85 -18.34 20.84
N TYR A 213 -7.99 -17.69 20.61
CA TYR A 213 -9.28 -18.26 20.96
C TYR A 213 -9.50 -19.60 20.22
N GLY A 214 -9.99 -20.61 20.94
CA GLY A 214 -10.26 -21.94 20.36
C GLY A 214 -9.05 -22.86 20.20
N ILE A 215 -7.81 -22.37 20.34
CA ILE A 215 -6.59 -23.16 20.15
C ILE A 215 -5.79 -23.25 21.45
N LYS A 216 -5.53 -24.47 21.93
CA LYS A 216 -4.76 -24.70 23.16
C LYS A 216 -3.26 -24.56 22.90
N GLY A 217 -2.56 -23.84 23.78
CA GLY A 217 -1.10 -23.76 23.77
C GLY A 217 -0.49 -22.79 22.75
N LEU A 218 -1.31 -22.10 21.95
CA LEU A 218 -0.86 -21.14 20.94
C LEU A 218 -1.01 -19.69 21.43
N ARG A 219 0.01 -18.86 21.17
CA ARG A 219 -0.03 -17.41 21.37
C ARG A 219 0.54 -16.69 20.14
N VAL A 220 0.08 -15.47 19.90
CA VAL A 220 0.66 -14.56 18.90
C VAL A 220 1.31 -13.38 19.62
N ALA A 221 2.55 -13.06 19.25
CA ALA A 221 3.33 -11.99 19.88
C ALA A 221 3.98 -11.12 18.79
N ASP A 222 3.15 -10.33 18.14
CA ASP A 222 3.50 -9.49 16.99
C ASP A 222 2.61 -8.24 16.96
N CYS A 223 2.94 -7.24 16.13
CA CYS A 223 2.11 -6.05 15.95
C CYS A 223 0.70 -6.34 15.47
N SER A 224 0.48 -7.47 14.80
CA SER A 224 -0.84 -7.96 14.44
C SER A 224 -1.77 -8.16 15.64
N ILE A 225 -1.29 -8.25 16.89
CA ILE A 225 -2.20 -8.32 18.06
C ILE A 225 -2.80 -6.96 18.44
N MET A 226 -2.32 -5.86 17.86
CA MET A 226 -2.77 -4.52 18.23
C MET A 226 -4.24 -4.32 17.82
N PRO A 227 -5.14 -3.90 18.74
CA PRO A 227 -6.54 -3.66 18.40
C PRO A 227 -6.77 -2.61 17.33
N ASN A 228 -5.88 -1.61 17.29
CA ASN A 228 -5.71 -0.64 16.23
C ASN A 228 -4.20 -0.47 16.01
N VAL A 229 -3.77 -0.32 14.76
CA VAL A 229 -2.36 -0.02 14.47
C VAL A 229 -1.99 1.27 15.18
N ILE A 230 -0.92 1.24 15.97
CA ILE A 230 -0.46 2.40 16.72
C ILE A 230 -0.04 3.52 15.76
N SER A 231 -0.25 4.78 16.16
CA SER A 231 0.06 5.97 15.33
C SER A 231 1.56 6.30 15.23
N GLY A 232 2.43 5.28 15.33
CA GLY A 232 3.88 5.40 15.38
C GLY A 232 4.60 4.16 14.87
N ASN A 233 5.91 4.09 15.12
CA ASN A 233 6.72 2.97 14.62
C ASN A 233 6.41 1.67 15.35
N THR A 234 6.13 0.60 14.60
CA THR A 234 5.71 -0.71 15.12
C THR A 234 6.82 -1.55 15.76
N ASN A 235 8.11 -1.25 15.51
CA ASN A 235 9.22 -2.08 15.97
C ASN A 235 9.32 -2.18 17.51
N VAL A 236 9.33 -1.04 18.22
CA VAL A 236 9.43 -1.03 19.69
C VAL A 236 8.19 -1.62 20.36
N PRO A 237 6.96 -1.32 19.91
CA PRO A 237 5.77 -2.03 20.36
C PRO A 237 5.84 -3.55 20.14
N ALA A 238 6.37 -4.03 19.01
CA ALA A 238 6.58 -5.47 18.78
C ALA A 238 7.49 -6.07 19.86
N ILE A 239 8.61 -5.40 20.16
CA ILE A 239 9.54 -5.80 21.22
C ILE A 239 8.83 -5.81 22.58
N MET A 240 8.07 -4.75 22.92
CA MET A 240 7.31 -4.68 24.17
C MET A 240 6.27 -5.80 24.29
N ILE A 241 5.57 -6.13 23.21
CA ILE A 241 4.64 -7.27 23.16
C ILE A 241 5.40 -8.57 23.47
N GLY A 242 6.60 -8.74 22.89
CA GLY A 242 7.51 -9.86 23.18
C GLY A 242 7.94 -9.93 24.64
N GLU A 243 8.37 -8.81 25.23
CA GLU A 243 8.75 -8.72 26.64
C GLU A 243 7.57 -9.10 27.55
N LYS A 244 6.41 -8.48 27.33
CA LYS A 244 5.20 -8.67 28.13
C LYS A 244 4.67 -10.10 28.05
N VAL A 245 4.63 -10.69 26.85
CA VAL A 245 4.17 -12.09 26.70
C VAL A 245 5.14 -13.05 27.36
N SER A 246 6.45 -12.76 27.35
CA SER A 246 7.45 -13.61 27.99
C SER A 246 7.20 -13.72 29.49
N ASP A 247 6.86 -12.61 30.16
CA ASP A 247 6.55 -12.59 31.59
C ASP A 247 5.22 -13.27 31.88
N MET A 248 4.18 -13.05 31.06
CA MET A 248 2.91 -13.76 31.18
C MET A 248 3.07 -15.28 31.06
N ILE A 249 3.95 -15.74 30.16
CA ILE A 249 4.29 -17.16 29.99
C ILE A 249 4.98 -17.63 31.27
N LYS A 250 6.06 -16.98 31.71
CA LYS A 250 6.77 -17.36 32.94
C LYS A 250 5.81 -17.45 34.13
N GLU A 251 4.94 -16.47 34.35
CA GLU A 251 3.95 -16.48 35.43
C GLU A 251 2.96 -17.63 35.31
N SER A 252 2.50 -17.95 34.11
CA SER A 252 1.56 -19.05 33.88
C SER A 252 2.20 -20.42 34.14
N TRP A 253 3.49 -20.58 33.85
CA TRP A 253 4.19 -21.86 33.91
C TRP A 253 4.98 -22.08 35.22
N MET A 254 5.39 -21.02 35.92
CA MET A 254 6.03 -21.11 37.25
C MET A 254 5.04 -21.18 38.42
N ARG A 255 3.72 -21.07 38.15
CA ARG A 255 2.64 -21.29 39.13
C ARG A 255 2.15 -22.75 39.19
N ILE A 256 2.82 -23.66 38.49
CA ILE A 256 2.62 -25.11 38.50
C ILE A 256 3.80 -25.74 39.22
#